data_AF-A0A959DIL2-F1
#
_entry.id   AF-A0A959DIL2-F1
#
_cell.length_a   1.000
_cell.length_b   1.000
_cell.length_c   1.000
_cell.angle_alpha   90.00
_cell.angle_beta   90.00
_cell.angle_gamma   90.00
#
_symmetry.space_group_name_H-M   'P 1'
#
loop_
_entity.id
_entity.type
_entity.pdbx_description
1 polymer ?
#
loop_
_entity_poly.entity_id
_entity_poly.type
_entity_poly.pdbx_seq_one_letter_code
_entity_poly.pdbx_strand_id
1 'polypeptide(L)'
;MQTIHHLLQKGQLALAFQLLQHLLESNTHQKALAALKTEYNQLQDEHLKELIEWEAYVERRQGIINELTQLSRHFQLTDTGELGSWGKHVTPILAITYDPKEMEKLEDFFAKFAFTQVDVRTWNENPGFDNYKIIVFDNTDLMDEQEAERSNLRISQENKRSDRIIQMDYCVSRSACFILHYGNQFSWVNENRARAHAANSKFALYARLKELVDFIEAYRV
;
A
#
# COMPACT_ATOMS: atom_id res chain seq x y z
N MET A 1 -0.70 22.90 -18.09
CA MET A 1 -2.13 22.59 -17.87
C MET A 1 -2.37 21.17 -18.34
N GLN A 2 -2.70 20.24 -17.44
CA GLN A 2 -3.06 18.86 -17.80
C GLN A 2 -4.58 18.74 -17.68
N THR A 3 -5.23 18.27 -18.75
CA THR A 3 -6.68 18.07 -18.80
C THR A 3 -7.08 16.71 -18.22
N ILE A 4 -8.28 16.55 -17.67
CA ILE A 4 -8.83 15.24 -17.25
C ILE A 4 -8.71 14.26 -18.42
N HIS A 5 -9.03 14.70 -19.63
CA HIS A 5 -8.92 13.87 -20.82
C HIS A 5 -7.48 13.42 -21.10
N HIS A 6 -6.50 14.30 -20.93
CA HIS A 6 -5.08 13.99 -21.09
C HIS A 6 -4.56 13.05 -19.99
N LEU A 7 -5.02 13.24 -18.75
CA LEU A 7 -4.70 12.34 -17.63
C LEU A 7 -5.23 10.93 -17.90
N LEU A 8 -6.48 10.81 -18.36
CA LEU A 8 -7.10 9.54 -18.72
C LEU A 8 -6.39 8.85 -19.89
N GLN A 9 -6.03 9.60 -20.95
CA GLN A 9 -5.26 9.06 -22.08
C GLN A 9 -3.87 8.55 -21.67
N LYS A 10 -3.23 9.22 -20.71
CA LYS A 10 -1.93 8.79 -20.16
C LYS A 10 -2.06 7.69 -19.10
N GLY A 11 -3.27 7.24 -18.80
CA GLY A 11 -3.52 6.24 -17.76
C GLY A 11 -3.26 6.75 -16.34
N GLN A 12 -3.15 8.06 -16.14
CA GLN A 12 -2.97 8.72 -14.84
C GLN A 12 -4.29 8.83 -14.09
N LEU A 13 -4.89 7.66 -13.83
CA LEU A 13 -6.23 7.55 -13.26
C LEU A 13 -6.31 8.21 -11.88
N ALA A 14 -5.25 8.12 -11.07
CA ALA A 14 -5.26 8.74 -9.75
C ALA A 14 -5.45 10.25 -9.77
N LEU A 15 -4.67 10.92 -10.61
CA LEU A 15 -4.79 12.35 -10.83
C LEU A 15 -6.14 12.71 -11.45
N ALA A 16 -6.67 11.88 -12.35
CA ALA A 16 -7.99 12.11 -12.96
C ALA A 16 -9.12 12.03 -11.92
N PHE A 17 -9.10 11.03 -11.04
CA PHE A 17 -10.06 10.89 -9.94
C PHE A 17 -9.97 12.05 -8.95
N GLN A 18 -8.76 12.47 -8.57
CA GLN A 18 -8.55 13.61 -7.66
C GLN A 18 -9.09 14.91 -8.26
N LEU A 19 -8.78 15.18 -9.54
CA LEU A 19 -9.25 16.38 -10.23
C LEU A 19 -10.78 16.37 -10.38
N LEU A 20 -11.38 15.24 -10.72
CA LEU A 20 -12.84 15.08 -10.76
C LEU A 20 -13.48 15.26 -9.37
N GLN A 21 -12.85 14.73 -8.31
CA GLN A 21 -13.38 14.86 -6.96
C GLN A 21 -13.45 16.31 -6.50
N HIS A 22 -12.48 17.14 -6.93
CA HIS A 22 -12.49 18.56 -6.63
C HIS A 22 -13.54 19.34 -7.44
N LEU A 23 -13.69 19.01 -8.71
CA LEU A 23 -14.58 19.74 -9.63
C LEU A 23 -16.08 19.41 -9.45
N LEU A 24 -16.41 18.30 -8.77
CA LEU A 24 -17.79 17.89 -8.54
C LEU A 24 -18.35 18.43 -7.22
N GLU A 25 -19.18 19.47 -7.33
CA GLU A 25 -19.80 20.16 -6.19
C GLU A 25 -21.10 19.50 -5.66
N SER A 26 -21.69 18.54 -6.38
CA SER A 26 -23.00 17.94 -6.04
C SER A 26 -22.92 16.53 -5.41
N ASN A 27 -23.83 16.24 -4.48
CA ASN A 27 -23.88 15.00 -3.69
C ASN A 27 -24.15 13.74 -4.56
N THR A 28 -24.99 13.84 -5.60
CA THR A 28 -25.26 12.72 -6.52
C THR A 28 -24.06 12.38 -7.39
N HIS A 29 -23.25 13.36 -7.78
CA HIS A 29 -22.08 13.15 -8.64
C HIS A 29 -20.88 12.63 -7.85
N GLN A 30 -20.73 13.10 -6.60
CA GLN A 30 -19.75 12.54 -5.67
C GLN A 30 -20.00 11.06 -5.38
N LYS A 31 -21.27 10.62 -5.31
CA LYS A 31 -21.60 9.19 -5.16
C LYS A 31 -21.18 8.36 -6.37
N ALA A 32 -21.43 8.82 -7.58
CA ALA A 32 -21.02 8.12 -8.80
C ALA A 32 -19.48 8.03 -8.91
N LEU A 33 -18.77 9.13 -8.63
CA LEU A 33 -17.31 9.14 -8.60
C LEU A 33 -16.75 8.24 -7.49
N ALA A 34 -17.37 8.23 -6.30
CA ALA A 34 -16.98 7.36 -5.20
C ALA A 34 -17.16 5.88 -5.56
N ALA A 35 -18.26 5.51 -6.23
CA ALA A 35 -18.48 4.14 -6.70
C ALA A 35 -17.39 3.70 -7.70
N LEU A 36 -17.07 4.53 -8.69
CA LEU A 36 -15.99 4.27 -9.66
C LEU A 36 -14.62 4.15 -8.99
N LYS A 37 -14.36 4.97 -7.96
CA LYS A 37 -13.13 4.93 -7.18
C LYS A 37 -13.03 3.63 -6.37
N THR A 38 -14.12 3.22 -5.73
CA THR A 38 -14.21 1.92 -5.04
C THR A 38 -13.99 0.77 -6.01
N GLU A 39 -14.64 0.78 -7.18
CA GLU A 39 -14.49 -0.26 -8.19
C GLU A 39 -13.06 -0.33 -8.72
N TYR A 40 -12.43 0.82 -9.00
CA TYR A 40 -11.04 0.84 -9.46
C TYR A 40 -10.08 0.29 -8.40
N ASN A 41 -10.24 0.69 -7.14
CA ASN A 41 -9.42 0.15 -6.06
C ASN A 41 -9.62 -1.35 -5.88
N GLN A 42 -10.86 -1.82 -5.99
CA GLN A 42 -11.16 -3.25 -5.93
C GLN A 42 -10.50 -4.00 -7.11
N LEU A 43 -10.54 -3.44 -8.32
CA LEU A 43 -9.85 -4.01 -9.47
C LEU A 43 -8.32 -4.06 -9.26
N GLN A 44 -7.74 -3.01 -8.68
CA GLN A 44 -6.32 -3.02 -8.28
C GLN A 44 -6.04 -4.09 -7.22
N ASP A 45 -6.91 -4.22 -6.20
CA ASP A 45 -6.80 -5.21 -5.14
C ASP A 45 -6.86 -6.64 -5.71
N GLU A 46 -7.81 -6.91 -6.61
CA GLU A 46 -7.97 -8.19 -7.30
C GLU A 46 -6.73 -8.51 -8.13
N HIS A 47 -6.17 -7.54 -8.85
CA HIS A 47 -4.95 -7.73 -9.63
C HIS A 47 -3.73 -8.00 -8.75
N LEU A 48 -3.55 -7.22 -7.67
CA LEU A 48 -2.47 -7.41 -6.71
C LEU A 48 -2.55 -8.74 -5.97
N LYS A 49 -3.76 -9.25 -5.74
CA LYS A 49 -4.01 -10.57 -5.16
C LYS A 49 -3.96 -11.70 -6.19
N GLU A 50 -3.62 -11.41 -7.44
CA GLU A 50 -3.59 -12.38 -8.54
C GLU A 50 -4.92 -13.12 -8.75
N LEU A 51 -6.04 -12.46 -8.43
CA LEU A 51 -7.40 -13.01 -8.57
C LEU A 51 -8.02 -12.73 -9.94
N ILE A 52 -7.36 -11.93 -10.77
CA ILE A 52 -7.81 -11.56 -12.11
C ILE A 52 -6.65 -11.61 -13.10
N GLU A 53 -6.90 -12.23 -14.25
CA GLU A 53 -5.96 -12.30 -15.36
C GLU A 53 -5.71 -10.93 -15.97
N TRP A 54 -4.50 -10.74 -16.53
CA TRP A 54 -4.07 -9.44 -17.07
C TRP A 54 -5.03 -8.89 -18.14
N GLU A 55 -5.51 -9.73 -19.06
CA GLU A 55 -6.41 -9.32 -20.14
C GLU A 55 -7.75 -8.79 -19.60
N ALA A 56 -8.33 -9.52 -18.65
CA ALA A 56 -9.57 -9.12 -17.97
C ALA A 56 -9.38 -7.85 -17.13
N TYR A 57 -8.22 -7.70 -16.49
CA TYR A 57 -7.85 -6.48 -15.76
C TYR A 57 -7.79 -5.27 -16.70
N VAL A 58 -7.13 -5.40 -17.85
CA VAL A 58 -7.03 -4.32 -18.85
C VAL A 58 -8.41 -3.94 -19.39
N GLU A 59 -9.26 -4.91 -19.70
CA GLU A 59 -10.62 -4.67 -20.18
C GLU A 59 -11.48 -3.91 -19.15
N ARG A 60 -11.53 -4.40 -17.90
CA ARG A 60 -12.28 -3.72 -16.82
C ARG A 60 -11.73 -2.33 -16.52
N ARG A 61 -10.40 -2.17 -16.52
CA ARG A 61 -9.75 -0.86 -16.36
C ARG A 61 -10.15 0.10 -17.48
N GLN A 62 -10.26 -0.37 -18.71
CA GLN A 62 -10.73 0.44 -19.84
C GLN A 62 -12.20 0.82 -19.70
N GLY A 63 -13.05 -0.06 -19.16
CA GLY A 63 -14.43 0.24 -18.77
C GLY A 63 -14.50 1.45 -17.83
N ILE A 64 -13.74 1.41 -16.74
CA ILE A 64 -13.66 2.52 -15.76
C ILE A 64 -13.16 3.82 -16.42
N ILE A 65 -12.15 3.76 -17.29
CA ILE A 65 -11.66 4.93 -18.05
C ILE A 65 -12.78 5.53 -18.92
N ASN A 66 -13.56 4.68 -19.59
CA ASN A 66 -14.66 5.11 -20.44
C ASN A 66 -15.77 5.79 -19.62
N GLU A 67 -16.11 5.23 -18.46
CA GLU A 67 -17.09 5.81 -17.54
C GLU A 67 -16.63 7.15 -16.97
N LEU A 68 -15.36 7.27 -16.54
CA LEU A 68 -14.78 8.55 -16.13
C LEU A 68 -14.79 9.59 -17.25
N THR A 69 -14.54 9.16 -18.48
CA THR A 69 -14.60 10.03 -19.66
C THR A 69 -16.03 10.51 -19.94
N GLN A 70 -17.02 9.63 -19.79
CA GLN A 70 -18.43 10.01 -19.91
C GLN A 70 -18.82 10.99 -18.81
N LEU A 71 -18.39 10.72 -17.57
CA LEU A 71 -18.63 11.58 -16.42
C LEU A 71 -18.02 12.97 -16.65
N SER A 72 -16.75 13.06 -17.07
CA SER A 72 -16.09 14.33 -17.34
C SER A 72 -16.77 15.13 -18.47
N ARG A 73 -17.20 14.45 -19.54
CA ARG A 73 -17.91 15.07 -20.67
C ARG A 73 -19.30 15.57 -20.28
N HIS A 74 -20.05 14.76 -19.52
CA HIS A 74 -21.40 15.10 -19.10
C HIS A 74 -21.43 16.41 -18.31
N PHE A 75 -20.39 16.67 -17.52
CA PHE A 75 -20.30 17.87 -16.69
C PHE A 75 -19.59 19.06 -17.35
N GLN A 76 -19.22 18.96 -18.64
CA GLN A 76 -18.52 20.02 -19.38
C GLN A 76 -17.34 20.61 -18.59
N LEU A 77 -16.65 19.78 -17.80
CA LEU A 77 -15.60 20.25 -16.90
C LEU A 77 -14.46 20.82 -17.74
N THR A 78 -14.33 22.15 -17.75
CA THR A 78 -13.26 22.86 -18.45
C THR A 78 -11.99 22.87 -17.60
N ASP A 79 -10.91 22.36 -18.17
CA ASP A 79 -9.65 21.96 -17.55
C ASP A 79 -8.73 23.10 -17.07
N THR A 80 -9.13 23.86 -16.05
CA THR A 80 -8.27 24.92 -15.50
C THR A 80 -7.85 24.72 -14.05
N GLY A 81 -7.88 23.48 -13.53
CA GLY A 81 -7.34 23.18 -12.21
C GLY A 81 -5.81 23.17 -12.20
N GLU A 82 -5.19 24.05 -11.41
CA GLU A 82 -3.76 23.97 -11.11
C GLU A 82 -3.51 22.82 -10.14
N LEU A 83 -2.87 21.72 -10.57
CA LEU A 83 -2.50 20.52 -9.78
C LEU A 83 -1.56 20.79 -8.57
N GLY A 84 -1.30 22.06 -8.21
CA GLY A 84 -0.17 22.49 -7.39
C GLY A 84 -0.21 22.18 -5.90
N SER A 85 -1.37 21.83 -5.31
CA SER A 85 -1.41 21.49 -3.87
C SER A 85 -2.69 20.75 -3.49
N TRP A 86 -2.89 19.53 -3.99
CA TRP A 86 -4.13 18.79 -3.69
C TRP A 86 -3.86 17.71 -2.65
N GLY A 87 -4.44 17.93 -1.46
CA GLY A 87 -4.67 17.01 -0.35
C GLY A 87 -3.58 15.97 -0.07
N LYS A 88 -2.85 16.12 1.04
CA LYS A 88 -2.12 15.01 1.67
C LYS A 88 -3.09 13.85 1.90
N HIS A 89 -3.13 12.89 0.98
CA HIS A 89 -3.79 11.63 1.24
C HIS A 89 -3.03 10.97 2.38
N VAL A 90 -3.74 10.60 3.44
CA VAL A 90 -3.11 9.95 4.56
C VAL A 90 -3.08 8.46 4.25
N THR A 91 -1.89 7.90 4.09
CA THR A 91 -1.69 6.46 3.88
C THR A 91 -1.61 5.75 5.24
N PRO A 92 -2.59 4.92 5.63
CA PRO A 92 -2.55 4.20 6.91
C PRO A 92 -1.50 3.10 6.87
N ILE A 93 -0.63 3.09 7.89
CA ILE A 93 0.48 2.16 8.06
C ILE A 93 0.26 1.38 9.36
N LEU A 94 0.42 0.05 9.31
CA LEU A 94 0.50 -0.79 10.49
C LEU A 94 1.94 -1.26 10.65
N ALA A 95 2.59 -0.94 11.77
CA ALA A 95 3.87 -1.52 12.14
C ALA A 95 3.65 -2.59 13.20
N ILE A 96 4.17 -3.79 12.94
CA ILE A 96 4.03 -4.97 13.77
C ILE A 96 5.41 -5.33 14.28
N THR A 97 5.54 -5.44 15.59
CA THR A 97 6.70 -6.06 16.24
C THR A 97 6.28 -7.30 17.01
N TYR A 98 7.25 -8.11 17.38
CA TYR A 98 7.05 -9.34 18.16
C TYR A 98 7.64 -9.24 19.56
N ASP A 99 8.33 -8.14 19.85
CA ASP A 99 8.79 -7.80 21.19
C ASP A 99 8.07 -6.52 21.65
N PRO A 100 7.29 -6.57 22.73
CA PRO A 100 6.68 -5.37 23.32
C PRO A 100 7.68 -4.23 23.60
N LYS A 101 8.95 -4.55 23.86
CA LYS A 101 10.01 -3.55 24.10
C LYS A 101 10.45 -2.81 22.85
N GLU A 102 10.30 -3.42 21.67
CA GLU A 102 10.63 -2.78 20.39
C GLU A 102 9.50 -1.88 19.89
N MET A 103 8.29 -2.05 20.44
CA MET A 103 7.10 -1.26 20.10
C MET A 103 7.35 0.24 20.32
N GLU A 104 7.84 0.63 21.50
CA GLU A 104 8.16 2.03 21.83
C GLU A 104 9.21 2.61 20.88
N LYS A 105 10.22 1.81 20.48
CA LYS A 105 11.26 2.27 19.55
C LYS A 105 10.74 2.49 18.14
N LEU A 106 9.75 1.71 17.70
CA LEU A 106 9.08 1.89 16.42
C LEU A 106 8.15 3.11 16.47
N GLU A 107 7.38 3.27 17.55
CA GLU A 107 6.56 4.46 17.78
C GLU A 107 7.41 5.73 17.72
N ASP A 108 8.53 5.76 18.45
CA ASP A 108 9.51 6.84 18.42
C ASP A 108 10.10 7.09 17.03
N PHE A 109 10.31 6.02 16.26
CA PHE A 109 10.78 6.15 14.89
C PHE A 109 9.72 6.86 14.04
N PHE A 110 8.47 6.38 14.03
CA PHE A 110 7.41 6.96 13.20
C PHE A 110 7.02 8.38 13.64
N ALA A 111 7.02 8.67 14.94
CA ALA A 111 6.72 10.00 15.48
C ALA A 111 7.72 11.09 15.02
N LYS A 112 8.95 10.72 14.67
CA LYS A 112 9.97 11.64 14.16
C LYS A 112 9.75 12.03 12.70
N PHE A 113 8.89 11.33 11.97
CA PHE A 113 8.63 11.56 10.56
C PHE A 113 7.18 11.99 10.33
N ALA A 114 6.92 12.61 9.18
CA ALA A 114 5.61 13.14 8.84
C ALA A 114 4.60 12.07 8.37
N PHE A 115 4.65 10.86 8.93
CA PHE A 115 3.64 9.82 8.69
C PHE A 115 2.50 9.99 9.69
N THR A 116 1.28 10.23 9.22
CA THR A 116 0.19 10.75 10.06
C THR A 116 -0.83 9.70 10.54
N GLN A 117 -0.87 8.51 9.96
CA GLN A 117 -1.69 7.38 10.44
C GLN A 117 -0.82 6.13 10.54
N VAL A 118 -0.13 6.01 11.67
CA VAL A 118 0.67 4.84 11.97
C VAL A 118 0.16 4.20 13.24
N ASP A 119 -0.25 2.95 13.15
CA ASP A 119 -0.51 2.11 14.31
C ASP A 119 0.69 1.21 14.53
N VAL A 120 1.27 1.22 15.73
CA VAL A 120 2.29 0.25 16.12
C VAL A 120 1.67 -0.75 17.09
N ARG A 121 1.83 -2.04 16.80
CA ARG A 121 1.24 -3.12 17.60
C ARG A 121 2.20 -4.27 17.74
N THR A 122 1.99 -5.05 18.80
CA THR A 122 2.56 -6.39 18.86
C THR A 122 1.69 -7.35 18.05
N TRP A 123 2.29 -8.40 17.50
CA TRP A 123 1.50 -9.44 16.84
C TRP A 123 0.59 -10.15 17.86
N ASN A 124 -0.70 -9.85 17.79
CA ASN A 124 -1.78 -10.57 18.47
C ASN A 124 -2.78 -11.10 17.43
N GLU A 125 -3.71 -11.96 17.86
CA GLU A 125 -4.70 -12.56 16.97
C GLU A 125 -5.61 -11.48 16.35
N ASN A 126 -5.32 -11.15 15.09
CA ASN A 126 -6.13 -10.39 14.13
C ASN A 126 -6.25 -8.87 14.37
N PRO A 127 -5.23 -8.07 13.98
CA PRO A 127 -5.29 -6.61 14.04
C PRO A 127 -6.20 -5.96 12.96
N GLY A 128 -6.87 -6.73 12.09
CA GLY A 128 -7.75 -6.19 11.04
C GLY A 128 -6.97 -5.49 9.93
N PHE A 129 -6.23 -6.27 9.14
CA PHE A 129 -5.28 -5.79 8.12
C PHE A 129 -5.89 -4.97 6.98
N ASP A 130 -7.19 -5.13 6.72
CA ASP A 130 -7.87 -4.52 5.57
C ASP A 130 -7.93 -2.99 5.64
N ASN A 131 -7.75 -2.42 6.84
CA ASN A 131 -7.75 -0.98 7.05
C ASN A 131 -6.41 -0.31 6.73
N TYR A 132 -5.35 -1.08 6.49
CA TYR A 132 -4.00 -0.57 6.27
C TYR A 132 -3.54 -0.77 4.83
N LYS A 133 -2.81 0.21 4.30
CA LYS A 133 -2.26 0.15 2.94
C LYS A 133 -0.82 -0.37 2.92
N ILE A 134 -0.09 -0.17 4.01
CA ILE A 134 1.26 -0.68 4.22
C ILE A 134 1.30 -1.40 5.58
N ILE A 135 1.90 -2.58 5.61
CA ILE A 135 2.23 -3.30 6.84
C ILE A 135 3.74 -3.42 6.94
N VAL A 136 4.33 -2.97 8.05
CA VAL A 136 5.74 -3.16 8.37
C VAL A 136 5.86 -4.30 9.37
N PHE A 137 6.58 -5.35 9.04
CA PHE A 137 6.97 -6.41 9.97
C PHE A 137 8.38 -6.16 10.47
N ASP A 138 8.50 -5.80 11.74
CA ASP A 138 9.77 -5.74 12.46
C ASP A 138 10.22 -7.15 12.81
N ASN A 139 11.16 -7.63 12.00
CA ASN A 139 11.83 -8.91 12.09
C ASN A 139 13.32 -8.70 12.40
N THR A 140 13.68 -7.60 13.04
CA THR A 140 15.08 -7.30 13.40
C THR A 140 15.66 -8.30 14.41
N ASP A 141 14.80 -9.06 15.10
CA ASP A 141 15.18 -10.15 16.00
C ASP A 141 15.57 -11.45 15.29
N LEU A 142 15.27 -11.57 13.99
CA LEU A 142 15.68 -12.71 13.18
C LEU A 142 17.16 -12.61 12.86
N MET A 143 17.91 -13.66 13.18
CA MET A 143 19.32 -13.78 12.82
C MET A 143 19.46 -14.12 11.34
N ASP A 144 20.59 -13.76 10.71
CA ASP A 144 20.95 -14.26 9.39
C ASP A 144 21.09 -15.79 9.39
N GLU A 145 20.80 -16.46 8.27
CA GLU A 145 20.87 -17.93 8.19
C GLU A 145 22.27 -18.46 8.50
N GLN A 146 23.32 -17.80 7.99
CA GLN A 146 24.69 -18.22 8.25
C GLN A 146 25.09 -17.98 9.72
N GLU A 147 24.55 -16.94 10.33
CA GLU A 147 24.77 -16.64 11.74
C GLU A 147 24.05 -17.64 12.65
N ALA A 148 22.81 -17.99 12.29
CA ALA A 148 22.02 -18.99 12.98
C ALA A 148 22.68 -20.38 12.92
N GLU A 149 23.23 -20.78 11.77
CA GLU A 149 23.97 -22.04 11.59
C GLU A 149 25.24 -22.12 12.44
N ARG A 150 25.94 -21.00 12.62
CA ARG A 150 27.13 -20.90 13.48
C ARG A 150 26.79 -20.84 14.96
N SER A 151 25.51 -20.70 15.30
CA SER A 151 25.01 -20.61 16.67
C SER A 151 24.30 -21.91 17.09
N ASN A 152 24.18 -22.13 18.41
CA ASN A 152 23.33 -23.20 18.94
C ASN A 152 21.82 -22.85 18.93
N LEU A 153 21.42 -21.77 18.24
CA LEU A 153 20.06 -21.25 18.23
C LEU A 153 19.29 -21.58 16.94
N ARG A 154 19.88 -22.37 16.03
CA ARG A 154 19.31 -22.70 14.72
C ARG A 154 17.82 -23.08 14.78
N ILE A 155 17.46 -24.07 15.58
CA ILE A 155 16.06 -24.55 15.70
C ILE A 155 15.13 -23.43 16.19
N SER A 156 15.58 -22.64 17.18
CA SER A 156 14.79 -21.52 17.71
C SER A 156 14.55 -20.44 16.65
N GLN A 157 15.57 -20.12 15.86
CA GLN A 157 15.48 -19.15 14.76
C GLN A 157 14.66 -19.67 13.58
N GLU A 158 14.76 -20.96 13.25
CA GLU A 158 13.93 -21.62 12.23
C GLU A 158 12.45 -21.61 12.62
N ASN A 159 12.13 -21.86 13.89
CA ASN A 159 10.76 -21.77 14.40
C ASN A 159 10.23 -20.34 14.29
N LYS A 160 11.01 -19.33 14.75
CA LYS A 160 10.62 -17.92 14.58
C LYS A 160 10.36 -17.57 13.12
N ARG A 161 11.28 -17.93 12.21
CA ARG A 161 11.13 -17.69 10.77
C ARG A 161 9.86 -18.32 10.21
N SER A 162 9.58 -19.56 10.59
CA SER A 162 8.37 -20.28 10.16
C SER A 162 7.10 -19.56 10.64
N ASP A 163 7.07 -19.12 11.90
CA ASP A 163 5.96 -18.34 12.44
C ASP A 163 5.76 -17.03 11.66
N ARG A 164 6.85 -16.31 11.35
CA ARG A 164 6.78 -15.06 10.56
C ARG A 164 6.23 -15.31 9.16
N ILE A 165 6.64 -16.38 8.49
CA ILE A 165 6.16 -16.73 7.15
C ILE A 165 4.64 -16.94 7.20
N ILE A 166 4.14 -17.75 8.14
CA ILE A 166 2.70 -18.00 8.30
C ILE A 166 1.92 -16.69 8.50
N GLN A 167 2.45 -15.79 9.31
CA GLN A 167 1.82 -14.50 9.65
C GLN A 167 1.79 -13.54 8.45
N MET A 168 2.88 -13.48 7.67
CA MET A 168 2.95 -12.65 6.48
C MET A 168 2.13 -13.24 5.33
N ASP A 169 2.13 -14.55 5.12
CA ASP A 169 1.28 -15.24 4.13
C ASP A 169 -0.20 -15.03 4.42
N TYR A 170 -0.59 -15.03 5.69
CA TYR A 170 -1.94 -14.67 6.10
C TYR A 170 -2.30 -13.24 5.66
N CYS A 171 -1.38 -12.28 5.81
CA CYS A 171 -1.61 -10.91 5.37
C CYS A 171 -1.68 -10.81 3.84
N VAL A 172 -0.76 -11.45 3.11
CA VAL A 172 -0.75 -11.46 1.64
C VAL A 172 -2.06 -12.02 1.10
N SER A 173 -2.52 -13.15 1.64
CA SER A 173 -3.73 -13.82 1.13
C SER A 173 -5.03 -13.08 1.44
N ARG A 174 -5.08 -12.28 2.52
CA ARG A 174 -6.33 -11.63 2.99
C ARG A 174 -6.45 -10.18 2.56
N SER A 175 -5.37 -9.42 2.60
CA SER A 175 -5.38 -7.99 2.30
C SER A 175 -4.71 -7.71 0.94
N ALA A 176 -4.85 -6.48 0.46
CA ALA A 176 -4.11 -5.96 -0.70
C ALA A 176 -3.08 -4.91 -0.27
N CYS A 177 -2.57 -5.03 0.96
CA CYS A 177 -1.54 -4.14 1.47
C CYS A 177 -0.18 -4.47 0.84
N PHE A 178 0.68 -3.46 0.81
CA PHE A 178 2.12 -3.66 0.63
C PHE A 178 2.74 -4.09 1.95
N ILE A 179 3.75 -4.93 1.87
CA ILE A 179 4.46 -5.47 3.03
C ILE A 179 5.90 -4.95 3.00
N LEU A 180 6.35 -4.44 4.14
CA LEU A 180 7.73 -4.09 4.39
C LEU A 180 8.29 -5.00 5.46
N HIS A 181 9.22 -5.86 5.06
CA HIS A 181 10.04 -6.61 5.98
C HIS A 181 11.19 -5.72 6.49
N TYR A 182 11.20 -5.42 7.78
CA TYR A 182 12.26 -4.67 8.43
C TYR A 182 13.17 -5.61 9.23
N GLY A 183 14.42 -5.78 8.81
CA GLY A 183 15.36 -6.72 9.46
C GLY A 183 16.42 -7.28 8.52
N ASN A 184 17.06 -8.36 8.97
CA ASN A 184 18.07 -9.09 8.21
C ASN A 184 17.48 -9.78 6.98
N GLN A 185 18.31 -10.29 6.08
CA GLN A 185 17.83 -10.94 4.86
C GLN A 185 16.81 -12.05 5.15
N PHE A 186 15.69 -12.00 4.43
CA PHE A 186 14.62 -13.00 4.54
C PHE A 186 14.13 -13.44 3.16
N SER A 187 14.32 -14.71 2.82
CA SER A 187 14.07 -15.28 1.48
C SER A 187 12.62 -15.13 1.02
N TRP A 188 11.67 -15.23 1.94
CA TRP A 188 10.23 -15.06 1.69
C TRP A 188 9.90 -13.78 0.91
N VAL A 189 10.63 -12.69 1.15
CA VAL A 189 10.42 -11.41 0.44
C VAL A 189 10.69 -11.56 -1.05
N ASN A 190 11.64 -12.42 -1.46
CA ASN A 190 11.97 -12.62 -2.87
C ASN A 190 10.86 -13.33 -3.63
N GLU A 191 10.13 -14.23 -2.97
CA GLU A 191 9.00 -14.97 -3.53
C GLU A 191 7.75 -14.09 -3.65
N ASN A 192 7.67 -13.03 -2.84
CA ASN A 192 6.51 -12.14 -2.75
C ASN A 192 6.78 -10.72 -3.28
N ARG A 193 7.77 -10.53 -4.17
CA ARG A 193 8.26 -9.21 -4.62
C ARG A 193 7.21 -8.30 -5.27
N ALA A 194 6.09 -8.84 -5.74
CA ALA A 194 4.98 -8.03 -6.23
C ALA A 194 4.40 -7.11 -5.15
N ARG A 195 4.49 -7.52 -3.88
CA ARG A 195 3.87 -6.82 -2.74
C ARG A 195 4.78 -6.66 -1.53
N ALA A 196 5.88 -7.42 -1.44
CA ALA A 196 6.80 -7.41 -0.32
C ALA A 196 8.13 -6.76 -0.69
N HIS A 197 8.61 -5.87 0.17
CA HIS A 197 9.89 -5.19 0.05
C HIS A 197 10.69 -5.32 1.33
N ALA A 198 12.03 -5.32 1.23
CA ALA A 198 12.91 -5.42 2.38
C ALA A 198 13.53 -4.06 2.74
N ALA A 199 13.73 -3.84 4.04
CA ALA A 199 14.47 -2.74 4.62
C ALA A 199 15.39 -3.28 5.72
N ASN A 200 16.69 -3.16 5.57
CA ASN A 200 17.67 -3.73 6.51
C ASN A 200 18.21 -2.71 7.54
N SER A 201 17.67 -1.49 7.55
CA SER A 201 18.05 -0.42 8.48
C SER A 201 16.94 0.62 8.59
N LYS A 202 16.96 1.45 9.62
CA LYS A 202 15.98 2.55 9.78
C LYS A 202 16.00 3.52 8.58
N PHE A 203 17.18 3.77 8.00
CA PHE A 203 17.30 4.58 6.80
C PHE A 203 16.59 3.93 5.60
N ALA A 204 16.85 2.63 5.37
CA ALA A 204 16.20 1.89 4.30
C ALA A 204 14.68 1.80 4.52
N LEU A 205 14.24 1.62 5.78
CA LEU A 205 12.82 1.57 6.14
C LEU A 205 12.13 2.89 5.79
N TYR A 206 12.71 4.03 6.19
CA TYR A 206 12.20 5.35 5.84
C TYR A 206 12.10 5.54 4.32
N ALA A 207 13.17 5.23 3.58
CA ALA A 207 13.20 5.38 2.13
C ALA A 207 12.10 4.54 1.45
N ARG A 208 11.96 3.26 1.83
CA ARG A 208 10.96 2.36 1.25
C ARG A 208 9.53 2.74 1.62
N LEU A 209 9.30 3.19 2.86
CA LEU A 209 8.00 3.74 3.26
C LEU A 209 7.62 4.94 2.41
N LYS A 210 8.55 5.88 2.22
CA LYS A 210 8.31 7.05 1.38
C LYS A 210 8.00 6.67 -0.06
N GLU A 211 8.82 5.80 -0.67
CA GLU A 211 8.58 5.30 -2.03
C GLU A 211 7.19 4.63 -2.17
N LEU A 212 6.79 3.81 -1.20
CA LEU A 212 5.49 3.15 -1.21
C LEU A 212 4.33 4.13 -1.01
N VAL A 213 4.47 5.10 -0.11
CA VAL A 213 3.47 6.17 0.07
C VAL A 213 3.32 6.96 -1.22
N ASP A 214 4.42 7.44 -1.80
CA ASP A 214 4.42 8.19 -3.06
C ASP A 214 3.80 7.35 -4.20
N PHE A 215 4.10 6.05 -4.26
CA PHE A 215 3.49 5.12 -5.21
C PHE A 215 1.98 4.96 -4.98
N ILE A 216 1.54 4.72 -3.73
CA ILE A 216 0.13 4.54 -3.40
C ILE A 216 -0.66 5.81 -3.73
N GLU A 217 -0.14 6.98 -3.37
CA GLU A 217 -0.76 8.27 -3.66
C GLU A 217 -0.81 8.57 -5.16
N ALA A 218 0.18 8.12 -5.93
CA ALA A 218 0.23 8.34 -7.38
C ALA A 218 -0.61 7.34 -8.18
N TYR A 219 -0.85 6.13 -7.68
CA TYR A 219 -1.44 5.04 -8.47
C TYR A 219 -2.72 4.40 -7.89
N ARG A 220 -3.06 4.65 -6.62
CA ARG A 220 -4.33 4.23 -5.99
C ARG A 220 -5.22 5.46 -5.75
N VAL A 221 -6.54 5.29 -5.72
CA VAL A 221 -7.50 6.42 -5.71
C VAL A 221 -8.34 6.54 -4.49
#